data_AF-A0A970MEF3-F1
#
_entry.id   AF-A0A970MEF3-F1
#
_cell.length_a   1.000
_cell.length_b   1.000
_cell.length_c   1.000
_cell.angle_alpha   90.00
_cell.angle_beta   90.00
_cell.angle_gamma   90.00
#
_symmetry.space_group_name_H-M   'P 1'
#
loop_
_entity.id
_entity.type
_entity.pdbx_description
1 polymer ?
#
loop_
_entity_poly.entity_id
_entity_poly.type
_entity_poly.pdbx_seq_one_letter_code
_entity_poly.pdbx_strand_id
1 'polypeptide(L)' 'MAAFWDKEEMLGKITKNNREEIQIKQVSKSGKDYVDIRTFWYDSNEDAYKPSQKGVAIPMDAL' A
#
# COMPACT_ATOMS: atom_id res chain seq x y z
N MET A 1 8.31 -12.94 -4.60
CA MET A 1 7.38 -12.16 -5.44
C MET A 1 8.08 -10.86 -5.82
N ALA A 2 8.17 -10.52 -7.10
CA ALA A 2 8.70 -9.22 -7.50
C ALA A 2 7.76 -8.13 -6.97
N ALA A 3 8.31 -7.09 -6.35
CA ALA A 3 7.53 -5.93 -5.96
C ALA A 3 6.91 -5.30 -7.23
N PHE A 4 5.60 -5.02 -7.19
CA PHE A 4 4.92 -4.40 -8.32
C PHE A 4 5.46 -2.98 -8.54
N TRP A 5 5.74 -2.25 -7.47
CA TRP A 5 6.32 -0.91 -7.49
C TRP A 5 7.84 -0.96 -7.55
N ASP A 6 8.45 0.03 -8.21
CA ASP A 6 9.91 0.13 -8.30
C ASP A 6 10.49 0.73 -7.01
N LYS A 7 9.71 1.60 -6.34
CA LYS A 7 10.01 2.17 -5.03
C LYS A 7 8.73 2.26 -4.20
N GLU A 8 8.87 2.04 -2.90
CA GLU A 8 7.79 2.19 -1.93
C GLU A 8 8.32 2.86 -0.66
N GLU A 9 7.67 3.93 -0.22
CA GLU A 9 7.94 4.64 1.03
C GLU A 9 6.64 4.73 1.85
N MET A 10 6.69 4.30 3.11
CA MET A 10 5.52 4.36 3.99
C MET A 10 5.32 5.78 4.51
N LEU A 11 4.20 6.41 4.14
CA LEU A 11 3.82 7.72 4.65
C LEU A 11 3.02 7.63 5.95
N GLY A 12 2.23 6.56 6.10
CA GLY A 12 1.44 6.34 7.29
C GLY A 12 0.58 5.09 7.20
N LYS A 13 -0.07 4.77 8.32
CA LYS A 13 -1.01 3.65 8.42
C LYS A 13 -2.17 3.99 9.34
N ILE A 14 -3.32 3.41 9.05
CA ILE A 14 -4.55 3.56 9.81
C ILE A 14 -5.07 2.15 10.13
N THR A 15 -5.09 1.79 11.41
CA THR A 15 -5.67 0.51 11.85
C THR A 15 -7.19 0.55 11.66
N LYS A 16 -7.75 -0.37 10.86
CA LYS A 16 -9.21 -0.52 10.72
C LYS A 16 -9.78 -1.41 11.83
N ASN A 17 -9.13 -2.53 12.08
CA ASN A 17 -9.49 -3.52 13.09
C ASN A 17 -8.30 -4.45 13.38
N ASN A 18 -8.50 -5.48 14.20
CA ASN A 18 -7.43 -6.42 14.60
C ASN A 18 -6.81 -7.24 13.45
N ARG A 19 -7.42 -7.23 12.25
CA ARG A 19 -6.99 -8.04 11.11
C ARG A 19 -6.80 -7.23 9.83
N GLU A 20 -7.08 -5.93 9.85
CA GLU A 20 -6.96 -5.06 8.68
C GLU A 20 -6.40 -3.71 9.07
N GLU A 21 -5.54 -3.18 8.20
CA GLU A 21 -5.07 -1.81 8.25
C GLU A 21 -5.09 -1.19 6.85
N ILE A 22 -5.18 0.13 6.78
CA ILE A 22 -4.96 0.88 5.55
C ILE A 22 -3.54 1.39 5.61
N GLN A 23 -2.72 1.05 4.61
CA GLN A 23 -1.40 1.63 4.44
C GLN A 23 -1.47 2.72 3.36
N ILE A 24 -0.81 3.84 3.64
CA ILE A 24 -0.64 4.96 2.72
C ILE A 24 0.84 5.01 2.39
N LYS A 25 1.17 4.80 1.12
CA LYS A 25 2.55 4.76 0.65
C LYS A 25 2.75 5.71 -0.52
N GLN A 26 3.90 6.39 -0.55
CA GLN A 26 4.40 6.99 -1.76
C GLN A 26 5.11 5.91 -2.56
N VAL A 27 4.73 5.74 -3.82
CA VAL A 27 5.24 4.67 -4.67
C VAL A 27 5.61 5.20 -6.05
N SER A 28 6.60 4.59 -6.68
CA SER A 28 7.03 4.97 -8.03
C SER A 28 6.94 3.77 -8.99
N LYS A 29 6.47 4.03 -10.21
CA LYS A 29 6.52 3.07 -11.32
C LYS A 29 6.94 3.74 -12.61
N SER A 30 7.98 3.21 -13.25
CA SER A 30 8.45 3.69 -14.56
C SER A 30 8.66 5.20 -14.61
N GLY A 31 9.20 5.78 -13.52
CA GLY A 31 9.44 7.22 -13.39
C GLY A 31 8.23 8.09 -13.08
N LYS A 32 7.06 7.50 -12.79
CA LYS A 32 5.87 8.21 -12.30
C LYS A 32 5.65 7.94 -10.83
N ASP A 33 5.30 8.99 -10.08
CA ASP A 33 5.04 8.92 -8.64
C ASP A 33 3.54 8.91 -8.36
N TYR A 34 3.17 8.11 -7.35
CA TYR A 34 1.80 7.90 -6.92
C TYR A 34 1.73 7.87 -5.40
N VAL A 35 0.54 8.14 -4.86
CA VAL A 35 0.14 7.79 -3.51
C VAL A 35 -0.78 6.57 -3.60
N ASP A 36 -0.31 5.39 -3.14
CA ASP A 36 -1.14 4.18 -3.02
C ASP A 36 -1.78 4.15 -1.62
N ILE A 37 -3.10 4.11 -1.61
CA ILE A 37 -3.93 3.98 -0.40
C ILE A 37 -4.65 2.65 -0.52
N ARG A 38 -4.26 1.67 0.31
CA ARG A 38 -4.73 0.29 0.15
C ARG A 38 -5.00 -0.38 1.48
N THR A 39 -6.03 -1.22 1.50
CA THR A 39 -6.32 -2.10 2.64
C THR A 39 -5.39 -3.31 2.58
N PHE A 40 -4.73 -3.56 3.70
CA PHE A 40 -3.92 -4.73 3.96
C PHE A 40 -4.64 -5.61 4.98
N TRP A 41 -4.57 -6.92 4.79
CA TRP A 41 -5.11 -7.91 5.72
C TRP A 41 -3.95 -8.63 6.39
N TYR A 42 -4.12 -8.99 7.66
CA TYR A 42 -3.12 -9.71 8.42
C TYR A 42 -3.17 -11.20 8.11
N ASP A 43 -2.07 -11.74 7.58
CA ASP A 43 -1.88 -13.18 7.38
C ASP A 43 -1.22 -13.78 8.61
N SER A 44 -1.99 -14.55 9.38
CA SER A 44 -1.47 -15.20 10.60
C SER A 44 -0.46 -16.32 10.32
N ASN A 45 -0.39 -16.85 9.09
CA ASN A 45 0.60 -17.88 8.76
C ASN A 45 1.99 -17.30 8.50
N GLU A 46 2.03 -16.07 7.98
CA GLU A 46 3.28 -15.37 7.63
C GLU A 46 3.61 -14.23 8.60
N ASP A 47 2.77 -14.01 9.62
CA ASP A 47 2.87 -12.90 10.59
C ASP A 47 3.08 -11.54 9.89
N ALA A 48 2.35 -11.33 8.79
CA ALA A 48 2.58 -10.19 7.90
C ALA A 48 1.28 -9.62 7.33
N TYR A 49 1.27 -8.30 7.13
CA TYR A 49 0.20 -7.61 6.42
C TYR A 49 0.39 -7.76 4.92
N LYS A 50 -0.61 -8.32 4.24
CA LYS A 50 -0.63 -8.52 2.79
C LYS A 50 -1.60 -7.55 2.10
N PRO A 51 -1.23 -7.02 0.92
CA PRO A 51 -2.10 -6.11 0.19
C PRO A 51 -3.37 -6.84 -0.27
N SER A 52 -4.51 -6.16 -0.19
CA SER A 52 -5.74 -6.61 -0.86
C SER A 52 -5.94 -5.91 -2.21
N GLN A 53 -6.89 -6.40 -2.99
CA GLN A 53 -7.34 -5.72 -4.21
C GLN A 53 -8.10 -4.41 -3.92
N LYS A 54 -8.46 -4.13 -2.66
CA LYS A 54 -9.16 -2.91 -2.23
C LYS A 54 -8.15 -1.79 -1.98
N GLY A 55 -7.94 -0.96 -2.98
CA GLY A 55 -7.09 0.22 -2.86
C GLY A 55 -7.15 1.07 -4.12
N VAL A 56 -6.60 2.28 -4.03
CA VAL A 56 -6.47 3.22 -5.14
C VAL A 56 -5.05 3.78 -5.16
N ALA A 57 -4.48 3.88 -6.34
CA ALA A 57 -3.23 4.60 -6.58
C ALA A 57 -3.58 5.93 -7.25
N ILE A 58 -3.25 7.04 -6.59
CA ILE A 58 -3.53 8.39 -7.05
C ILE A 58 -2.23 8.96 -7.62
N PRO A 59 -2.18 9.36 -8.89
CA PRO A 59 -1.01 10.05 -9.45
C PRO A 59 -0.71 11.32 -8.65
N MET A 60 0.56 11.58 -8.33
CA MET A 60 0.94 12.73 -7.50
C MET A 60 0.62 14.08 -8.17
N ASP A 61 0.55 14.11 -9.49
CA ASP A 61 0.13 15.25 -10.32
C ASP A 61 -1.37 15.56 -10.26
N ALA A 62 -2.18 14.69 -9.65
CA ALA A 62 -3.63 14.86 -9.51
C ALA A 62 -4.08 15.30 -8.10
N LEU A 63 -3.15 15.49 -7.16
CA LEU A 63 -3.38 15.96 -5.79
C LEU A 63 -3.18 17.48 -5.68
#